data_AF-Q9P8W7-F1
#
_entry.id   AF-Q9P8W7-F1
#
_cell.length_a   1.000
_cell.length_b   1.000
_cell.length_c   1.000
_cell.angle_alpha   90.00
_cell.angle_beta   90.00
_cell.angle_gamma   90.00
#
_symmetry.space_group_name_H-M   'P 1'
#
loop_
_entity.id
_entity.type
_entity.pdbx_description
1 polymer ?
#
loop_
_entity_poly.entity_id
_entity_poly.type
_entity_poly.pdbx_seq_one_letter_code
_entity_poly.pdbx_strand_id
1 'polypeptide(L)'
;AAQPVKREAPKAPGPKEPGAVPGPQGPPSPGGLQQVKAEGIGEELILALIVKSEYNNEGNCKTALKKYCDGLNETDPNLQKVNEKVKGLCKDKEQEKKCKDLKGEVEKKVGEFKQELEGA
;
A
#
# COMPACT_ATOMS: atom_id res chain seq x y z
N ALA A 1 24.09 -17.27 59.12
CA ALA A 1 23.64 -18.14 58.01
C ALA A 1 22.11 -18.18 58.02
N ALA A 2 21.50 -18.52 56.87
CA ALA A 2 20.07 -18.57 56.55
C ALA A 2 19.45 -17.23 56.09
N GLN A 3 19.45 -17.03 54.77
CA GLN A 3 18.59 -16.09 54.05
C GLN A 3 17.14 -16.63 54.04
N PRO A 4 16.09 -15.81 54.18
CA PRO A 4 14.72 -16.24 53.97
C PRO A 4 14.44 -16.36 52.46
N VAL A 5 14.08 -17.57 52.04
CA VAL A 5 13.62 -17.91 50.69
C VAL A 5 12.32 -17.18 50.37
N LYS A 6 12.37 -16.34 49.33
CA LYS A 6 11.21 -15.65 48.76
C LYS A 6 10.34 -16.71 48.07
N ARG A 7 9.19 -17.03 48.65
CA ARG A 7 8.14 -17.82 48.00
C ARG A 7 7.30 -16.87 47.15
N GLU A 8 7.51 -16.91 45.83
CA GLU A 8 6.61 -16.27 44.87
C GLU A 8 5.32 -17.10 44.77
N ALA A 9 4.19 -16.44 44.95
CA ALA A 9 2.86 -17.04 44.81
C ALA A 9 2.52 -17.22 43.32
N PRO A 10 1.84 -18.32 42.93
CA PRO A 10 1.43 -18.52 41.54
C PRO A 10 0.37 -17.49 41.13
N LYS A 11 0.61 -16.85 39.97
CA LYS A 11 -0.29 -15.90 39.33
C LYS A 11 -1.55 -16.63 38.84
N ALA A 12 -2.71 -16.26 39.35
CA ALA A 12 -4.00 -16.78 38.91
C ALA A 12 -4.25 -16.43 37.41
N PRO A 13 -4.89 -17.32 36.62
CA PRO A 13 -5.35 -16.97 35.28
C PRO A 13 -6.48 -15.95 35.37
N GLY A 14 -6.36 -14.84 34.65
CA GLY A 14 -7.42 -13.85 34.52
C GLY A 14 -8.63 -14.39 33.74
N PRO A 15 -9.80 -13.74 33.84
CA PRO A 15 -11.02 -14.19 33.18
C PRO A 15 -10.89 -14.09 31.65
N LYS A 16 -11.31 -15.14 30.95
CA LYS A 16 -11.49 -15.13 29.49
C LYS A 16 -12.62 -14.17 29.12
N GLU A 17 -12.35 -13.26 28.19
CA GLU A 17 -13.40 -12.45 27.57
C GLU A 17 -14.41 -13.35 26.82
N PRO A 18 -15.73 -13.13 26.98
CA PRO A 18 -16.74 -13.89 26.27
C PRO A 18 -16.75 -13.51 24.78
N GLY A 19 -16.63 -14.54 23.93
CA GLY A 19 -16.61 -14.41 22.47
C GLY A 19 -17.86 -13.73 21.92
N ALA A 20 -17.64 -12.82 20.97
CA ALA A 20 -18.69 -12.19 20.20
C ALA A 20 -19.44 -13.25 19.37
N VAL A 21 -20.76 -13.25 19.52
CA VAL A 21 -21.69 -14.06 18.72
C VAL A 21 -21.73 -13.52 17.27
N PRO A 22 -21.59 -14.35 16.23
CA PRO A 22 -21.84 -13.91 14.86
C PRO A 22 -23.36 -13.80 14.63
N GLY A 23 -23.82 -12.65 14.13
CA GLY A 23 -25.20 -12.43 13.70
C GLY A 23 -25.60 -13.28 12.49
N PRO A 24 -26.91 -13.40 12.19
CA PRO A 24 -27.42 -14.35 11.21
C PRO A 24 -26.91 -14.03 9.79
N GLN A 25 -26.15 -14.98 9.23
CA GLN A 25 -25.75 -14.97 7.83
C GLN A 25 -26.97 -15.31 6.98
N GLY A 26 -27.40 -14.39 6.12
CA GLY A 26 -28.39 -14.67 5.08
C GLY A 26 -27.87 -15.74 4.09
N PRO A 27 -28.76 -16.39 3.34
CA PRO A 27 -28.35 -17.45 2.40
C PRO A 27 -27.42 -16.88 1.31
N PRO A 28 -26.35 -17.59 0.92
CA PRO A 28 -25.45 -17.14 -0.13
C PRO A 28 -26.14 -17.25 -1.50
N SER A 29 -26.25 -16.13 -2.22
CA SER A 29 -26.71 -16.10 -3.60
C SER A 29 -25.68 -16.76 -4.53
N PRO A 30 -26.07 -17.75 -5.37
CA PRO A 30 -25.17 -18.38 -6.33
C PRO A 30 -24.98 -17.47 -7.54
N GLY A 31 -23.97 -16.61 -7.44
CA GLY A 31 -23.59 -15.64 -8.48
C GLY A 31 -22.37 -14.85 -8.06
N GLY A 32 -21.35 -15.55 -7.55
CA GLY A 32 -20.13 -14.93 -7.03
C GLY A 32 -19.28 -14.38 -8.18
N LEU A 33 -19.55 -13.16 -8.61
CA LEU A 33 -18.45 -12.28 -9.01
C LEU A 33 -17.55 -12.22 -7.77
N GLN A 34 -16.37 -12.84 -7.85
CA GLN A 34 -15.35 -12.72 -6.83
C GLN A 34 -15.22 -11.24 -6.53
N GLN A 35 -15.66 -10.86 -5.34
CA GLN A 35 -15.53 -9.52 -4.84
C GLN A 35 -14.04 -9.37 -4.61
N VAL A 36 -13.31 -8.95 -5.64
CA VAL A 36 -11.93 -8.51 -5.53
C VAL A 36 -12.03 -7.38 -4.54
N LYS A 37 -11.69 -7.64 -3.28
CA LYS A 37 -11.35 -6.58 -2.35
C LYS A 37 -10.34 -5.76 -3.13
N ALA A 38 -10.72 -4.55 -3.54
CA ALA A 38 -9.79 -3.64 -4.17
C ALA A 38 -8.73 -3.36 -3.09
N GLU A 39 -7.69 -4.19 -3.05
CA GLU A 39 -6.41 -3.78 -2.50
C GLU A 39 -6.12 -2.49 -3.25
N GLY A 40 -6.31 -1.38 -2.53
CA GLY A 40 -6.34 -0.07 -3.14
C GLY A 40 -5.06 0.13 -3.96
N ILE A 41 -5.19 0.79 -5.10
CA ILE A 41 -4.09 1.05 -6.03
C ILE A 41 -2.86 1.51 -5.23
N GLY A 42 -1.76 0.74 -5.34
CA GLY A 42 -0.49 1.01 -4.67
C GLY A 42 0.10 2.35 -5.12
N GLU A 43 0.94 2.96 -4.28
CA GLU A 43 1.58 4.24 -4.62
C GLU A 43 2.47 4.10 -5.86
N GLU A 44 3.11 2.95 -6.07
CA GLU A 44 3.93 2.71 -7.26
C GLU A 44 3.08 2.64 -8.54
N LEU A 45 1.88 2.06 -8.48
CA LEU A 45 1.02 1.97 -9.66
C LEU A 45 0.52 3.36 -10.06
N ILE A 46 0.22 4.20 -9.06
CA ILE A 46 -0.13 5.62 -9.29
C ILE A 46 1.05 6.34 -9.93
N LEU A 47 2.26 6.12 -9.41
CA LEU A 47 3.46 6.72 -9.98
C LEU A 47 3.71 6.25 -11.42
N ALA A 48 3.56 4.95 -11.70
CA ALA A 48 3.69 4.39 -13.05
C ALA A 48 2.69 5.03 -14.02
N LEU A 49 1.47 5.32 -13.58
CA LEU A 49 0.47 6.02 -14.39
C LEU A 49 0.86 7.48 -14.67
N ILE A 50 1.47 8.16 -13.69
CA ILE A 50 1.91 9.56 -13.82
C ILE A 50 3.07 9.67 -14.81
N VAL A 51 4.13 8.86 -14.62
CA VAL A 51 5.34 8.96 -15.44
C VAL A 51 5.21 8.19 -16.76
N LYS A 52 4.25 7.26 -16.86
CA LYS A 52 3.98 6.48 -18.07
C LYS A 52 5.29 5.85 -18.55
N SER A 53 5.58 5.84 -19.86
CA SER A 53 6.81 5.27 -20.43
C SER A 53 8.13 5.84 -19.87
N GLU A 54 8.10 7.00 -19.22
CA GLU A 54 9.29 7.66 -18.68
C GLU A 54 9.88 6.93 -17.46
N TYR A 55 9.17 5.94 -16.89
CA TYR A 55 9.67 5.11 -15.77
C TYR A 55 11.01 4.43 -16.07
N ASN A 56 11.30 4.17 -17.35
CA ASN A 56 12.49 3.44 -17.80
C ASN A 56 13.79 4.23 -17.64
N ASN A 57 13.69 5.55 -17.47
CA ASN A 57 14.83 6.44 -17.29
C ASN A 57 14.58 7.30 -16.04
N GLU A 58 15.47 7.20 -15.05
CA GLU A 58 15.32 7.88 -13.77
C GLU A 58 15.21 9.42 -13.90
N GLY A 59 15.99 10.02 -14.80
CA GLY A 59 15.95 11.46 -15.07
C GLY A 59 14.64 11.91 -15.73
N ASN A 60 14.15 11.11 -16.67
CA ASN A 60 12.86 11.36 -17.32
C ASN A 60 11.70 11.16 -16.35
N CYS A 61 11.71 10.08 -15.56
CA CYS A 61 10.75 9.81 -14.50
C CYS A 61 10.65 10.98 -13.53
N LYS A 62 11.79 11.48 -13.05
CA LYS A 62 11.87 12.65 -12.16
C LYS A 62 11.29 13.90 -12.82
N THR A 63 11.63 14.14 -14.08
CA THR A 63 11.13 15.30 -14.84
C THR A 63 9.61 15.22 -15.03
N ALA A 64 9.08 14.05 -15.37
CA ALA A 64 7.65 13.83 -15.54
C ALA A 64 6.89 13.97 -14.22
N LEU A 65 7.39 13.36 -13.14
CA LEU A 65 6.82 13.47 -11.82
C LEU A 65 6.84 14.91 -11.31
N LYS A 66 7.93 15.63 -11.51
CA LYS A 66 8.03 17.05 -11.15
C LYS A 66 7.02 17.90 -11.91
N LYS A 67 6.92 17.75 -13.24
CA LYS A 67 5.92 18.46 -14.05
C LYS A 67 4.49 18.19 -13.58
N TYR A 68 4.19 16.94 -13.21
CA TYR A 68 2.89 16.57 -12.67
C TYR A 68 2.62 17.26 -11.32
N CYS A 69 3.59 17.26 -10.40
CA CYS A 69 3.47 17.92 -9.11
C CYS A 69 3.40 19.45 -9.22
N ASP A 70 4.13 20.05 -10.15
CA ASP A 70 4.08 21.49 -10.44
C ASP A 70 2.67 21.88 -10.91
N GLY A 71 2.07 21.13 -11.86
CA GLY A 71 0.70 21.38 -12.32
C GLY A 71 -0.36 21.17 -11.24
N LEU A 72 -0.14 20.22 -10.32
CA LEU A 72 -0.99 20.06 -9.14
C LEU A 72 -0.87 21.26 -8.19
N ASN A 73 0.34 21.78 -7.96
CA ASN A 73 0.57 22.96 -7.13
C ASN A 73 -0.04 24.23 -7.73
N GLU A 74 -0.08 24.36 -9.06
CA GLU A 74 -0.78 25.47 -9.72
C GLU A 74 -2.29 25.44 -9.44
N THR A 75 -2.87 24.24 -9.28
CA THR A 75 -4.31 24.06 -9.02
C THR A 75 -4.65 24.08 -7.52
N ASP A 76 -3.80 23.48 -6.69
CA ASP A 76 -3.93 23.40 -5.24
C ASP A 76 -2.53 23.59 -4.60
N PRO A 77 -2.15 24.82 -4.23
CA PRO A 77 -0.79 25.17 -3.79
C PRO A 77 -0.27 24.44 -2.55
N ASN A 78 -1.16 23.74 -1.83
CA ASN A 78 -0.83 23.00 -0.61
C ASN A 78 -1.17 21.51 -0.73
N LEU A 79 -1.61 21.07 -1.92
CA LEU A 79 -2.13 19.74 -2.19
C LEU A 79 -3.12 19.28 -1.11
N GLN A 80 -4.02 20.17 -0.67
CA GLN A 80 -5.01 19.86 0.38
C GLN A 80 -6.17 19.03 -0.15
N LYS A 81 -6.55 19.24 -1.41
CA LYS A 81 -7.61 18.46 -2.08
C LYS A 81 -7.08 17.22 -2.81
N VAL A 82 -5.77 17.01 -2.80
CA VAL A 82 -5.11 15.89 -3.46
C VAL A 82 -5.04 14.70 -2.51
N ASN A 83 -5.30 13.50 -3.02
CA ASN A 83 -5.19 12.27 -2.25
C ASN A 83 -3.80 12.11 -1.61
N GLU A 84 -3.74 11.60 -0.37
CA GLU A 84 -2.49 11.51 0.40
C GLU A 84 -1.38 10.74 -0.31
N LYS A 85 -1.74 9.69 -1.07
CA LYS A 85 -0.77 8.93 -1.88
C LYS A 85 -0.11 9.81 -2.94
N VAL A 86 -0.91 10.56 -3.70
CA VAL A 86 -0.42 11.47 -4.75
C VAL A 86 0.39 12.61 -4.13
N LYS A 87 -0.07 13.13 -3.00
CA LYS A 87 0.68 14.14 -2.23
C LYS A 87 2.03 13.59 -1.75
N GLY A 88 2.07 12.33 -1.33
CA GLY A 88 3.30 11.63 -0.97
C GLY A 88 4.30 11.55 -2.12
N LEU A 89 3.83 11.34 -3.36
CA LEU A 89 4.68 11.34 -4.55
C LEU A 89 5.34 12.70 -4.82
N CYS A 90 4.69 13.80 -4.42
CA CYS A 90 5.18 15.16 -4.65
C CYS A 90 6.11 15.70 -3.54
N LYS A 91 6.45 14.90 -2.52
CA LYS A 91 7.44 15.30 -1.51
C LYS A 91 8.86 15.27 -2.09
N ASP A 92 9.57 16.39 -1.96
CA ASP A 92 10.97 16.51 -2.34
C ASP A 92 11.87 15.47 -1.64
N LYS A 93 12.96 15.08 -2.30
CA LYS A 93 13.91 14.01 -1.92
C LYS A 93 13.39 12.57 -1.98
N GLU A 94 12.08 12.33 -1.98
CA GLU A 94 11.53 10.98 -2.18
C GLU A 94 11.40 10.60 -3.66
N GLN A 95 11.27 11.58 -4.56
CA GLN A 95 11.04 11.36 -5.99
C GLN A 95 12.11 10.49 -6.66
N GLU A 96 13.38 10.70 -6.33
CA GLU A 96 14.50 9.94 -6.92
C GLU A 96 14.44 8.46 -6.49
N LYS A 97 14.26 8.22 -5.19
CA LYS A 97 14.09 6.86 -4.66
C LYS A 97 12.86 6.18 -5.28
N LYS A 98 11.74 6.89 -5.35
CA LYS A 98 10.49 6.38 -5.93
C LYS A 98 10.66 6.01 -7.40
N CYS A 99 11.28 6.87 -8.20
CA CYS A 99 11.59 6.57 -9.60
C CYS A 99 12.55 5.38 -9.77
N LYS A 100 13.53 5.24 -8.87
CA LYS A 100 14.49 4.13 -8.88
C LYS A 100 13.83 2.79 -8.57
N ASP A 101 13.00 2.73 -7.53
CA ASP A 101 12.25 1.52 -7.14
C ASP A 101 11.16 1.17 -8.17
N LEU A 102 10.49 2.18 -8.72
CA LEU A 102 9.37 2.03 -9.67
C LEU A 102 9.71 1.14 -10.87
N LYS A 103 10.90 1.31 -11.45
CA LYS A 103 11.30 0.52 -12.62
C LYS A 103 11.24 -0.98 -12.34
N GLY A 104 11.83 -1.42 -11.23
CA GLY A 104 11.84 -2.83 -10.85
C GLY A 104 10.43 -3.36 -10.58
N GLU A 105 9.59 -2.56 -9.92
CA GLU A 105 8.21 -2.97 -9.60
C GLU A 105 7.31 -3.04 -10.82
N VAL A 106 7.44 -2.12 -11.77
CA VAL A 106 6.71 -2.13 -13.04
C VAL A 106 7.14 -3.33 -13.89
N GLU A 107 8.45 -3.56 -14.05
CA GLU A 107 8.96 -4.72 -14.81
C GLU A 107 8.49 -6.04 -14.19
N LYS A 108 8.50 -6.15 -12.86
CA LYS A 108 8.00 -7.32 -12.14
C LYS A 108 6.50 -7.54 -12.38
N LYS A 109 5.65 -6.54 -12.11
CA LYS A 109 4.19 -6.65 -12.28
C LYS A 109 3.79 -6.96 -13.72
N VAL A 110 4.45 -6.34 -14.70
CA VAL A 110 4.21 -6.62 -16.12
C VAL A 110 4.62 -8.06 -16.46
N GLY A 111 5.74 -8.54 -15.92
CA GLY A 111 6.18 -9.93 -16.07
C GLY A 111 5.20 -10.93 -15.47
N GLU A 112 4.76 -10.70 -14.24
CA GLU A 112 3.75 -11.53 -13.55
C GLU A 112 2.44 -11.58 -14.35
N PHE A 113 1.94 -10.43 -14.80
CA PHE A 113 0.73 -10.33 -15.60
C PHE A 113 0.86 -11.03 -16.96
N LYS A 114 2.01 -10.91 -17.61
CA LYS A 114 2.30 -11.61 -18.87
C LYS A 114 2.30 -13.13 -18.67
N GLN A 115 2.93 -13.63 -17.62
CA GLN A 115 2.95 -15.06 -17.31
C GLN A 115 1.55 -15.59 -17.01
N GLU A 116 0.71 -14.82 -16.31
CA GLU A 116 -0.69 -15.17 -16.07
C GLU A 116 -1.50 -15.26 -17.37
N LEU A 117 -1.28 -14.33 -18.30
CA LEU A 117 -1.93 -14.36 -19.62
C LEU A 117 -1.44 -15.50 -20.52
N GLU A 118 -0.16 -15.84 -20.49
CA GLU A 118 0.41 -16.94 -21.29
C GLU A 118 0.09 -18.33 -20.69
N GLY A 119 -0.22 -18.37 -19.39
CA GLY A 119 -0.65 -19.59 -18.68
C GLY A 119 -2.15 -19.82 -18.64
N ALA A 120 -2.97 -18.89 -19.16
CA ALA A 120 -4.43 -18.97 -19.25
C ALA A 120 -4.90 -19.47 -20.62
#